data_AF-A0A955YLS6-F1
#
_entry.id   AF-A0A955YLS6-F1
#
_cell.length_a   1.000
_cell.length_b   1.000
_cell.length_c   1.000
_cell.angle_alpha   90.00
_cell.angle_beta   90.00
_cell.angle_gamma   90.00
#
_symmetry.space_group_name_H-M   'P 1'
#
loop_
_entity.id
_entity.type
_entity.pdbx_description
1 polymer ?
#
loop_
_entity_poly.entity_id
_entity_poly.type
_entity_poly.pdbx_seq_one_letter_code
_entity_poly.pdbx_strand_id
1 'polypeptide(L)'
;MLFNSLGYVLFLAVTFVAFWSLARHRVARISLLLAASYLFYMSWSAKFIGLVIASTVVDYGIGIALGRIEAQRPRKLLLLLSLTLNLGLLGLFKYADFFIEATADALTLAGVPTEPHLLRLTLPVGISFYTFQTLSYTIDVYRRRIPPAH
;
A
#
# COMPACT_ATOMS: atom_id res chain seq x y z
N MET A 1 15.58 -3.79 5.55
CA MET A 1 16.69 -2.97 5.01
C MET A 1 16.22 -1.53 4.90
N LEU A 2 17.07 -0.55 5.22
CA LEU A 2 16.75 0.88 5.08
C LEU A 2 17.21 1.41 3.72
N PHE A 3 16.53 2.41 3.18
CA PHE A 3 16.87 3.00 1.87
C PHE A 3 18.28 3.60 1.81
N ASN A 4 18.78 4.12 2.93
CA ASN A 4 20.12 4.69 3.05
C ASN A 4 21.19 3.66 3.46
N SER A 5 20.91 2.36 3.39
CA SER A 5 21.84 1.31 3.78
C SER A 5 22.62 0.74 2.59
N LEU A 6 23.87 0.33 2.82
CA LEU A 6 24.67 -0.40 1.83
C LEU A 6 23.95 -1.67 1.32
N GLY A 7 23.23 -2.35 2.23
CA GLY A 7 22.42 -3.52 1.88
C GLY A 7 21.34 -3.20 0.83
N TYR A 8 20.71 -2.04 0.90
CA TYR A 8 19.74 -1.61 -0.12
C TYR A 8 20.42 -1.32 -1.47
N VAL A 9 21.58 -0.67 -1.48
CA VAL A 9 22.33 -0.40 -2.73
C VAL A 9 22.73 -1.69 -3.43
N LEU A 10 23.25 -2.66 -2.68
CA LEU A 10 23.60 -3.98 -3.21
C LEU A 10 22.37 -4.73 -3.72
N PHE A 11 21.29 -4.74 -2.94
CA PHE A 11 20.01 -5.33 -3.32
C PHE A 11 19.47 -4.73 -4.63
N LEU A 12 19.53 -3.40 -4.76
CA LEU A 12 19.11 -2.67 -5.95
C LEU A 12 19.99 -3.02 -7.16
N ALA A 13 21.31 -3.04 -6.99
CA ALA A 13 22.24 -3.39 -8.07
C ALA A 13 22.01 -4.81 -8.59
N VAL A 14 21.86 -5.79 -7.69
CA VAL A 14 21.56 -7.18 -8.05
C VAL A 14 20.20 -7.27 -8.75
N THR A 15 19.16 -6.64 -8.20
CA THR A 15 17.80 -6.64 -8.77
C THR A 15 17.81 -6.00 -10.17
N PHE A 16 18.55 -4.91 -10.36
CA PHE A 16 18.67 -4.21 -11.63
C PHE A 16 19.36 -5.08 -12.70
N VAL A 17 20.48 -5.71 -12.38
CA VAL A 17 21.17 -6.62 -13.30
C VAL A 17 20.28 -7.81 -13.66
N ALA A 18 19.62 -8.42 -12.67
CA ALA A 18 18.68 -9.52 -12.89
C ALA A 18 17.47 -9.10 -13.74
N PHE A 19 16.96 -7.88 -13.57
CA PHE A 19 15.87 -7.36 -14.38
C PHE A 19 16.25 -7.27 -15.86
N TRP A 20 17.45 -6.79 -16.16
CA TRP A 20 17.95 -6.66 -17.52
C TRP A 20 18.33 -8.00 -18.15
N SER A 21 18.86 -8.95 -17.38
CA SER A 21 19.15 -10.30 -17.89
C SER A 21 17.88 -11.05 -18.31
N LEU A 22 16.75 -10.75 -17.68
CA LEU A 22 15.42 -11.30 -17.99
C LEU A 22 14.63 -10.47 -19.03
N ALA A 23 15.28 -9.56 -19.76
CA ALA A 23 14.60 -8.66 -20.71
C ALA A 23 13.75 -9.38 -21.77
N ARG A 24 14.14 -10.60 -22.17
CA ARG A 24 13.40 -11.42 -23.15
C ARG A 24 12.22 -12.20 -22.54
N HIS A 25 12.14 -12.29 -21.21
CA HIS A 25 11.14 -13.10 -20.50
C HIS A 25 10.21 -12.21 -19.67
N ARG A 26 9.19 -11.64 -20.32
CA ARG A 26 8.25 -10.67 -19.70
C ARG A 26 7.70 -11.14 -18.35
N VAL A 27 7.20 -12.37 -18.27
CA VAL A 27 6.60 -12.92 -17.04
C VAL A 27 7.65 -13.02 -15.93
N ALA A 28 8.79 -13.66 -16.21
CA ALA A 28 9.87 -13.82 -15.23
C ALA A 28 10.40 -12.46 -14.73
N ARG A 29 10.45 -11.45 -15.62
CA ARG A 29 10.84 -10.08 -15.26
C ARG A 29 9.87 -9.43 -14.28
N ILE A 30 8.56 -9.59 -14.51
CA ILE A 30 7.53 -9.06 -13.59
C ILE A 30 7.56 -9.83 -12.27
N SER A 31 7.67 -11.17 -12.31
CA SER A 31 7.78 -12.01 -11.12
C SER A 31 9.00 -11.66 -10.29
N LEU A 32 10.16 -11.38 -10.92
CA LEU A 32 11.35 -10.90 -10.24
C LEU A 32 11.07 -9.59 -9.50
N LEU A 33 10.47 -8.60 -10.16
CA LEU A 33 10.17 -7.31 -9.52
C LEU A 33 9.18 -7.45 -8.36
N LEU A 34 8.17 -8.31 -8.51
CA LEU A 34 7.21 -8.58 -7.44
C LEU A 34 7.89 -9.26 -6.24
N ALA A 35 8.71 -10.29 -6.50
CA ALA A 35 9.48 -10.98 -5.47
C ALA A 35 10.46 -10.03 -4.78
N ALA A 36 11.18 -9.20 -5.54
CA ALA A 36 12.10 -8.20 -5.01
C ALA A 36 11.36 -7.18 -4.13
N SER A 37 10.19 -6.69 -4.55
CA SER A 37 9.36 -5.80 -3.73
C SER A 37 8.99 -6.46 -2.41
N TYR A 38 8.48 -7.70 -2.43
CA TYR A 38 8.11 -8.42 -1.22
C TYR A 38 9.31 -8.70 -0.30
N LEU A 39 10.45 -9.13 -0.86
CA LEU A 39 11.68 -9.33 -0.09
C LEU A 39 12.16 -8.03 0.56
N PHE A 40 12.07 -6.92 -0.15
CA PHE A 40 12.42 -5.61 0.39
C PHE A 40 11.55 -5.25 1.60
N TYR A 41 10.22 -5.39 1.51
CA TYR A 41 9.32 -5.13 2.64
C TYR A 41 9.50 -6.12 3.79
N MET A 42 9.68 -7.42 3.50
CA MET A 42 9.96 -8.46 4.50
C MET A 42 11.26 -8.19 5.26
N SER A 43 12.28 -7.67 4.57
CA SER A 43 13.58 -7.36 5.18
C SER A 43 13.52 -6.27 6.26
N TRP A 44 12.42 -5.52 6.34
CA TRP A 44 12.17 -4.58 7.43
C TRP A 44 11.37 -5.24 8.56
N SER A 45 10.25 -5.89 8.23
CA SER A 45 9.50 -6.72 9.19
C SER A 45 8.61 -7.70 8.46
N ALA A 46 8.88 -8.99 8.66
CA ALA A 46 8.08 -10.06 8.07
C ALA A 46 6.61 -10.03 8.54
N LYS A 47 6.30 -9.45 9.70
CA LYS A 47 4.94 -9.39 10.25
C LYS A 47 3.96 -8.63 9.35
N PHE A 48 4.46 -7.62 8.62
CA PHE A 48 3.62 -6.71 7.84
C PHE A 48 3.53 -7.07 6.35
N ILE A 49 4.22 -8.12 5.89
CA ILE A 49 4.13 -8.55 4.49
C ILE A 49 2.71 -8.96 4.10
N GLY A 50 1.95 -9.51 5.05
CA GLY A 50 0.55 -9.85 4.84
C GLY A 50 -0.30 -8.65 4.43
N LEU A 51 -0.01 -7.46 4.95
CA LEU A 51 -0.73 -6.23 4.56
C LEU A 51 -0.41 -5.82 3.12
N VAL A 52 0.86 -5.90 2.73
CA VAL A 52 1.30 -5.57 1.36
C VAL A 52 0.72 -6.55 0.35
N ILE A 53 0.76 -7.85 0.66
CA ILE A 53 0.17 -8.90 -0.18
C ILE A 53 -1.35 -8.72 -0.27
N ALA A 54 -2.03 -8.50 0.85
CA ALA A 54 -3.47 -8.30 0.87
C ALA A 54 -3.89 -7.09 0.04
N SER A 55 -3.23 -5.93 0.23
CA SER A 55 -3.46 -4.72 -0.57
C SER A 55 -3.22 -4.99 -2.06
N THR A 56 -2.11 -5.67 -2.41
CA THR A 56 -1.78 -6.03 -3.79
C THR A 56 -2.86 -6.92 -4.42
N VAL A 57 -3.28 -7.98 -3.74
CA VAL A 57 -4.29 -8.93 -4.25
C VAL A 57 -5.65 -8.25 -4.41
N VAL A 58 -6.06 -7.47 -3.42
CA VAL A 58 -7.35 -6.78 -3.44
C VAL A 58 -7.39 -5.75 -4.57
N ASP A 59 -6.39 -4.88 -4.67
CA ASP A 59 -6.40 -3.82 -5.68
C ASP A 59 -6.17 -4.34 -7.10
N TYR A 60 -5.36 -5.39 -7.25
CA TYR A 60 -5.23 -6.10 -8.53
C TYR A 60 -6.57 -6.71 -8.97
N GLY A 61 -7.26 -7.40 -8.06
CA GLY A 61 -8.59 -7.96 -8.31
C GLY A 61 -9.63 -6.90 -8.63
N ILE A 62 -9.64 -5.78 -7.89
CA ILE A 62 -10.50 -4.63 -8.13
C ILE A 62 -10.21 -4.02 -9.50
N GLY A 63 -8.95 -3.83 -9.85
CA GLY A 63 -8.54 -3.32 -11.16
C GLY A 63 -9.07 -4.18 -12.31
N ILE A 64 -8.92 -5.50 -12.23
CA ILE A 64 -9.47 -6.44 -13.22
C ILE A 64 -11.01 -6.32 -13.28
N ALA A 65 -11.69 -6.30 -12.13
CA ALA A 65 -13.14 -6.19 -12.08
C ALA A 65 -13.65 -4.87 -12.66
N LEU A 66 -12.95 -3.76 -12.38
CA LEU A 66 -13.20 -2.46 -13.01
C LEU A 66 -13.00 -2.49 -14.52
N GLY A 67 -12.10 -3.33 -15.04
CA GLY A 67 -11.95 -3.50 -16.49
C GLY A 67 -13.15 -4.18 -17.17
N ARG A 68 -13.86 -5.05 -16.45
CA ARG A 68 -14.95 -5.88 -17.01
C ARG A 68 -16.34 -5.26 -16.85
N ILE A 69 -16.54 -4.44 -15.82
CA ILE A 69 -17.85 -3.90 -15.47
C ILE A 69 -18.04 -2.54 -16.14
N GLU A 70 -19.10 -2.40 -16.95
CA GLU A 70 -19.44 -1.13 -17.60
C GLU A 70 -20.35 -0.24 -16.74
N ALA A 71 -21.26 -0.85 -15.97
CA ALA A 71 -22.22 -0.14 -15.15
C ALA A 71 -21.55 0.74 -14.08
N GLN A 72 -21.97 2.01 -13.98
CA GLN A 72 -21.28 3.01 -13.14
C GLN A 72 -21.37 2.73 -11.63
N ARG A 73 -22.53 2.26 -11.15
CA ARG A 73 -22.75 1.97 -9.72
C ARG A 73 -21.79 0.90 -9.17
N PRO A 74 -21.70 -0.31 -9.74
CA PRO A 74 -20.77 -1.33 -9.23
C PRO A 74 -19.30 -0.90 -9.37
N ARG A 75 -18.92 -0.18 -10.43
CA ARG A 75 -17.56 0.39 -10.53
C ARG A 75 -17.25 1.34 -9.38
N LYS A 76 -18.21 2.22 -9.02
CA LYS A 76 -18.03 3.17 -7.90
C LYS A 76 -17.87 2.44 -6.57
N LEU A 77 -18.64 1.37 -6.35
CA LEU A 77 -18.52 0.55 -5.14
C LEU A 77 -17.15 -0.14 -5.05
N LEU A 78 -16.64 -0.69 -6.16
CA LEU A 78 -15.31 -1.29 -6.22
C LEU A 78 -14.21 -0.26 -5.93
N LEU A 79 -14.31 0.94 -6.49
CA LEU A 79 -13.38 2.03 -6.17
C LEU A 79 -13.46 2.38 -4.68
N LEU A 80 -14.66 2.58 -4.14
CA LEU A 80 -14.84 2.90 -2.71
C LEU A 80 -14.26 1.82 -1.80
N LEU A 81 -14.39 0.54 -2.16
CA LEU A 81 -13.76 -0.56 -1.44
C LEU A 81 -12.23 -0.43 -1.40
N SER A 82 -11.59 -0.20 -2.56
CA SER A 82 -10.14 0.04 -2.64
C SER A 82 -9.71 1.24 -1.81
N LEU A 83 -10.41 2.38 -1.96
CA LEU A 83 -10.14 3.60 -1.20
C LEU A 83 -10.24 3.36 0.31
N THR A 84 -11.30 2.68 0.75
CA THR A 84 -11.59 2.45 2.17
C THR A 84 -10.55 1.53 2.80
N LEU A 85 -10.17 0.44 2.14
CA LEU A 85 -9.17 -0.48 2.67
C LEU A 85 -7.79 0.17 2.76
N ASN A 86 -7.35 0.85 1.70
CA ASN A 86 -6.03 1.47 1.65
C ASN A 86 -5.91 2.69 2.58
N LEU A 87 -6.87 3.61 2.54
CA LEU A 87 -6.87 4.77 3.43
C LEU A 87 -7.19 4.37 4.87
N GLY A 88 -7.98 3.31 5.09
CA GLY A 88 -8.23 2.74 6.42
C GLY A 88 -6.96 2.19 7.05
N LEU A 89 -6.17 1.41 6.32
CA LEU A 89 -4.86 0.93 6.79
C LEU A 89 -3.90 2.09 7.07
N LEU A 90 -3.82 3.05 6.16
CA LEU A 90 -2.98 4.24 6.34
C LEU A 90 -3.43 5.07 7.56
N GLY A 91 -4.73 5.28 7.72
CA GLY A 91 -5.32 5.96 8.87
C GLY A 91 -5.00 5.25 10.18
N LEU A 92 -5.23 3.94 10.24
CA LEU A 92 -5.01 3.12 11.43
C LEU A 92 -3.53 3.13 11.87
N PHE A 93 -2.60 2.88 10.96
CA PHE A 93 -1.19 2.74 11.32
C PHE A 93 -0.45 4.07 11.46
N LYS A 94 -0.84 5.10 10.69
CA LYS A 94 -0.09 6.37 10.64
C LYS A 94 -0.72 7.50 11.44
N TYR A 95 -2.06 7.54 11.50
CA TYR A 95 -2.77 8.71 12.00
C TYR A 95 -3.67 8.43 13.21
N ALA A 96 -3.90 7.17 13.59
CA ALA A 96 -4.80 6.83 14.69
C ALA A 96 -4.39 7.50 16.01
N ASP A 97 -3.12 7.34 16.42
CA ASP A 97 -2.62 7.94 17.65
C ASP A 97 -2.71 9.48 17.61
N PHE A 98 -2.40 10.10 16.46
CA PHE A 98 -2.58 11.55 16.27
C PHE A 98 -4.04 11.98 16.47
N PHE A 99 -5.01 11.24 15.92
CA PHE A 99 -6.43 11.56 16.10
C PHE A 99 -6.89 11.32 17.54
N ILE A 100 -6.38 10.29 18.21
CA ILE A 100 -6.68 10.01 19.63
C ILE A 100 -6.17 11.16 20.51
N GLU A 101 -4.93 11.59 20.32
CA GLU A 101 -4.33 12.73 21.04
C GLU A 101 -5.12 14.02 20.79
N ALA A 102 -5.33 14.37 19.52
CA ALA A 102 -6.06 15.59 19.15
C ALA A 102 -7.48 15.64 19.73
N THR A 103 -8.15 14.47 19.81
CA THR A 103 -9.50 14.38 20.40
C THR A 103 -9.45 14.52 21.92
N ALA A 104 -8.47 13.89 22.59
CA ALA A 104 -8.30 14.00 24.04
C ALA A 104 -7.95 15.44 24.46
N ASP A 105 -7.08 16.11 23.69
CA ASP A 105 -6.74 17.52 23.90
C ASP A 105 -7.96 18.43 23.73
N ALA A 106 -8.76 18.21 22.69
CA ALA A 106 -9.99 18.97 22.45
C ALA A 106 -11.03 18.79 23.58
N LEU A 107 -11.19 17.56 24.09
CA LEU A 107 -12.08 17.28 25.22
C LEU A 107 -11.58 17.91 26.51
N THR A 108 -10.27 17.86 26.75
CA THR A 108 -9.64 18.48 27.92
C THR A 108 -9.82 20.00 27.89
N LEU A 109 -9.66 20.63 26.73
CA LEU A 109 -9.96 22.05 26.53
C LEU A 109 -11.45 22.39 26.73
N ALA A 110 -12.35 21.45 26.40
CA ALA A 110 -13.79 21.57 26.64
C ALA A 110 -14.19 21.32 28.11
N GLY A 111 -13.22 21.15 29.01
CA GLY A 111 -13.46 20.94 30.44
C GLY A 111 -13.73 19.49 30.84
N VAL A 112 -13.47 18.53 29.95
CA VAL A 112 -13.54 17.09 30.23
C VAL A 112 -12.13 16.52 30.24
N PRO A 113 -11.44 16.43 31.40
CA PRO A 113 -10.10 15.87 31.49
C PRO A 113 -10.09 14.46 30.93
N THR A 114 -9.39 14.27 29.82
CA THR A 114 -9.36 12.99 29.10
C THR A 114 -7.91 12.61 28.84
N GLU A 115 -7.48 11.45 29.33
CA GLU A 115 -6.16 10.92 29.01
C GLU A 115 -6.23 10.05 27.74
N PRO A 116 -5.39 10.31 26.72
CA PRO A 116 -5.42 9.54 25.49
C PRO A 116 -4.86 8.12 25.69
N HIS A 117 -5.62 7.10 25.28
CA HIS A 117 -5.14 5.73 25.23
C HIS A 117 -4.62 5.38 23.83
N LEU A 118 -3.31 5.55 23.64
CA LEU A 118 -2.64 5.36 22.35
C LEU A 118 -2.53 3.87 21.99
N LEU A 119 -2.72 3.56 20.70
CA LEU A 119 -2.58 2.21 20.17
C LEU A 119 -1.10 1.81 20.01
N ARG A 120 -0.21 2.79 19.74
CA ARG A 120 1.24 2.62 19.57
C ARG A 120 1.59 1.51 18.58
N LEU A 121 0.83 1.44 17.49
CA LEU A 121 1.04 0.45 16.44
C LEU A 121 2.40 0.69 15.76
N THR A 122 3.13 -0.40 15.49
CA THR A 122 4.40 -0.29 14.76
C THR A 122 4.12 0.12 13.31
N LEU A 123 4.63 1.29 12.91
CA LEU A 123 4.41 1.84 11.58
C LEU A 123 5.15 1.03 10.51
N PRO A 124 4.47 0.46 9.50
CA PRO A 124 5.14 -0.24 8.41
C PRO A 124 5.96 0.73 7.57
N VAL A 125 7.23 0.39 7.31
CA VAL A 125 8.06 1.18 6.39
C VAL A 125 7.40 1.25 5.03
N GLY A 126 7.34 2.46 4.47
CA GLY A 126 6.79 2.68 3.13
C GLY A 126 5.26 2.58 3.03
N ILE A 127 4.51 2.53 4.14
CA ILE A 127 3.04 2.43 4.10
C ILE A 127 2.38 3.48 3.22
N SER A 128 2.76 4.74 3.37
CA SER A 128 2.22 5.80 2.52
C SER A 128 2.55 5.58 1.04
N PHE A 129 3.76 5.10 0.74
CA PHE A 129 4.21 4.91 -0.64
C PHE A 129 3.39 3.83 -1.36
N TYR A 130 3.33 2.61 -0.80
CA TYR A 130 2.58 1.54 -1.47
C TYR A 130 1.07 1.84 -1.48
N THR A 131 0.53 2.47 -0.42
CA THR A 131 -0.87 2.90 -0.37
C THR A 131 -1.20 3.86 -1.51
N PHE A 132 -0.40 4.92 -1.72
CA PHE A 132 -0.69 5.86 -2.82
C PHE A 132 -0.46 5.26 -4.19
N GLN A 133 0.53 4.37 -4.33
CA GLN A 133 0.79 3.70 -5.60
C GLN A 133 -0.36 2.77 -6.02
N THR A 134 -0.89 1.97 -5.09
CA THR A 134 -2.01 1.07 -5.38
C THR A 134 -3.33 1.83 -5.59
N LEU A 135 -3.54 2.92 -4.84
CA LEU A 135 -4.68 3.83 -5.05
C LEU A 135 -4.64 4.49 -6.43
N SER A 136 -3.47 4.95 -6.88
CA SER A 136 -3.32 5.53 -8.22
C SER A 136 -3.77 4.52 -9.29
N TYR A 137 -3.35 3.26 -9.16
CA TYR A 137 -3.74 2.21 -10.09
C TYR A 137 -5.27 2.04 -10.17
N THR A 138 -5.95 1.85 -9.03
CA THR A 138 -7.41 1.63 -9.02
C THR A 138 -8.20 2.86 -9.47
N ILE A 139 -7.75 4.06 -9.11
CA ILE A 139 -8.34 5.34 -9.56
C ILE A 139 -8.18 5.51 -11.07
N ASP A 140 -6.99 5.27 -11.62
CA ASP A 140 -6.72 5.45 -13.04
C ASP A 140 -7.48 4.44 -13.91
N VAL A 141 -7.61 3.19 -13.46
CA VAL A 141 -8.46 2.18 -14.11
C VAL A 141 -9.95 2.57 -14.00
N TYR A 142 -10.41 3.02 -12.83
CA TYR A 142 -11.80 3.49 -12.67
C TYR A 142 -12.13 4.64 -13.63
N ARG A 143 -11.20 5.61 -13.77
CA ARG A 143 -11.29 6.76 -14.66
C ARG A 143 -11.02 6.43 -16.13
N ARG A 144 -10.73 5.17 -16.47
CA ARG A 144 -10.38 4.71 -17.82
C ARG A 144 -9.18 5.45 -18.44
N ARG A 145 -8.23 5.88 -17.60
CA ARG A 145 -6.97 6.48 -18.04
C ARG A 145 -5.96 5.44 -18.49
N ILE A 146 -6.01 4.26 -17.87
CA ILE A 146 -5.21 3.09 -18.21
C ILE A 146 -6.10 1.85 -18.26
N PRO A 147 -5.75 0.83 -19.08
CA PRO A 147 -6.36 -0.48 -18.99
C PRO A 147 -5.95 -1.19 -17.69
N PRO A 148 -6.73 -2.18 -17.20
CA PRO A 148 -6.31 -3.03 -16.09
C PRO A 148 -5.03 -3.79 -16.43
N ALA A 149 -4.27 -4.18 -15.40
CA ALA A 149 -3.12 -5.04 -15.59
C ALA A 149 -3.58 -6.45 -16.01
N HIS A 150 -2.77 -7.11 -16.84
CA HIS A 150 -3.03 -8.42 -17.45
C HIS A 150 -1.99 -9.46 -17.03
#